data_AF-A0A2K3DPR9-F1
#
_entry.id   AF-A0A2K3DPR9-F1
#
_cell.length_a   1.000
_cell.length_b   1.000
_cell.length_c   1.000
_cell.angle_alpha   90.00
_cell.angle_beta   90.00
_cell.angle_gamma   90.00
#
_symmetry.space_group_name_H-M   'P 1'
#
loop_
_entity.id
_entity.type
_entity.pdbx_description
1 polymer ?
#
loop_
_entity_poly.entity_id
_entity_poly.type
_entity_poly.pdbx_seq_one_letter_code
_entity_poly.pdbx_strand_id
1 'polypeptide(L)'
;MFKKLFGQKPGTASSVPATSANAANKTISAIQNLTEHEESLEKRKALLEKRMDAELERAKEFTRQKKKPQALQCLKKKKLLENEIANLDNMIMRVNEQRMMLEGQRTTTEVVSSMHTAALAAKDNMKAMKIENVDKVLDEINETTDQMRQLNEVFANPLGLGTDLDEDELLGELEEMEASELDKELLEPAPVPATKVPGAAEKMPSVPTKQKQQPAKTQEELELEALQAEMAL
;
A
#
# COMPACT_ATOMS: atom_id res chain seq x y z
N MET A 1 -15.28 -40.79 -56.18
CA MET A 1 -13.81 -40.60 -56.17
C MET A 1 -13.47 -39.84 -54.88
N PHE A 2 -13.41 -40.53 -53.74
CA PHE A 2 -12.25 -41.20 -53.13
C PHE A 2 -11.09 -40.25 -52.69
N LYS A 3 -11.01 -40.09 -51.34
CA LYS A 3 -9.82 -39.91 -50.48
C LYS A 3 -8.79 -38.80 -50.78
N LYS A 4 -8.84 -37.78 -49.91
CA LYS A 4 -7.72 -37.12 -49.18
C LYS A 4 -8.40 -36.27 -48.08
N LEU A 5 -8.73 -36.68 -46.86
CA LEU A 5 -8.25 -37.66 -45.87
C LEU A 5 -6.76 -37.53 -45.49
N PHE A 6 -6.57 -36.78 -44.39
CA PHE A 6 -5.42 -36.68 -43.49
C PHE A 6 -4.23 -35.79 -43.87
N GLY A 7 -4.14 -34.68 -43.13
CA GLY A 7 -2.96 -33.85 -42.95
C GLY A 7 -2.98 -33.21 -41.56
N GLN A 8 -3.11 -34.02 -40.51
CA GLN A 8 -2.63 -33.69 -39.16
C GLN A 8 -1.09 -33.77 -39.25
N LYS A 9 -0.28 -32.84 -38.74
CA LYS A 9 -0.16 -32.51 -37.31
C LYS A 9 0.53 -31.15 -37.08
N PRO A 10 0.38 -30.61 -35.85
CA PRO A 10 0.90 -29.35 -35.36
C PRO A 10 2.35 -29.51 -34.86
N GLY A 11 3.08 -28.39 -34.78
CA GLY A 11 4.44 -28.39 -34.24
C GLY A 11 5.02 -26.98 -34.13
N THR A 12 4.82 -26.40 -32.95
CA THR A 12 5.85 -25.69 -32.16
C THR A 12 6.72 -24.64 -32.86
N ALA A 13 6.37 -23.37 -32.64
CA ALA A 13 7.32 -22.38 -32.14
C ALA A 13 6.57 -21.38 -31.24
N SER A 14 6.59 -21.63 -29.93
CA SER A 14 6.35 -20.60 -28.92
C SER A 14 7.36 -19.48 -29.14
N SER A 15 6.99 -18.42 -29.85
CA SER A 15 7.73 -17.16 -29.86
C SER A 15 7.08 -16.20 -28.86
N VAL A 16 7.12 -16.56 -27.58
CA VAL A 16 6.93 -15.58 -26.51
C VAL A 16 8.11 -15.72 -25.57
N PRO A 17 9.20 -14.97 -25.85
CA PRO A 17 9.79 -14.22 -24.73
C PRO A 17 10.23 -12.78 -25.08
N ALA A 18 10.25 -12.36 -26.35
CA ALA A 18 10.80 -11.05 -26.72
C ALA A 18 9.83 -9.86 -26.48
N THR A 19 8.52 -10.10 -26.46
CA THR A 19 7.51 -9.03 -26.36
C THR A 19 7.29 -8.56 -24.92
N SER A 20 7.42 -9.46 -23.93
CA SER A 20 7.15 -9.17 -22.51
C SER A 20 8.24 -8.31 -21.85
N ALA A 21 9.52 -8.63 -22.10
CA ALA A 21 10.65 -7.84 -21.59
C ALA A 21 10.65 -6.41 -22.15
N ASN A 22 10.24 -6.25 -23.41
CA ASN A 22 10.15 -4.94 -24.06
C ASN A 22 8.98 -4.10 -23.50
N ALA A 23 7.88 -4.74 -23.09
CA ALA A 23 6.78 -4.07 -22.41
C ALA A 23 7.16 -3.64 -20.98
N ALA A 24 7.79 -4.53 -20.21
CA ALA A 24 8.27 -4.21 -18.86
C ALA A 24 9.28 -3.05 -18.86
N ASN A 25 10.24 -3.05 -19.80
CA ASN A 25 11.19 -1.95 -19.95
C ASN A 25 10.51 -0.62 -20.31
N LYS A 26 9.48 -0.64 -21.17
CA LYS A 26 8.69 0.55 -21.49
C LYS A 26 7.95 1.09 -20.26
N THR A 27 7.39 0.22 -19.43
CA THR A 27 6.73 0.62 -18.18
C THR A 27 7.71 1.28 -17.22
N ILE A 28 8.91 0.72 -17.06
CA ILE A 28 9.97 1.30 -16.22
C ILE A 28 10.39 2.68 -16.74
N SER A 29 10.64 2.82 -18.04
CA SER A 29 10.99 4.12 -18.63
C SER A 29 9.84 5.13 -18.52
N ALA A 30 8.59 4.69 -18.64
CA ALA A 30 7.43 5.56 -18.46
C ALA A 30 7.33 6.07 -17.01
N ILE A 31 7.54 5.21 -16.03
CA ILE A 31 7.60 5.59 -14.60
C ILE A 31 8.71 6.62 -14.36
N GLN A 32 9.91 6.39 -14.91
CA GLN A 32 11.03 7.35 -14.80
C GLN A 32 10.69 8.71 -15.40
N ASN A 33 10.14 8.74 -16.63
CA ASN A 33 9.74 9.98 -17.29
C ASN A 33 8.66 10.73 -16.49
N LEU A 34 7.69 10.02 -15.91
CA LEU A 34 6.66 10.62 -15.06
C LEU A 34 7.27 11.26 -13.81
N THR A 35 8.24 10.61 -13.17
CA THR A 35 8.97 11.18 -12.01
C THR A 35 9.77 12.44 -12.38
N GLU A 36 10.47 12.43 -13.52
CA GLU A 36 11.19 13.62 -14.00
C GLU A 36 10.23 14.79 -14.33
N HIS A 37 9.05 14.47 -14.88
CA HIS A 37 8.01 15.47 -15.15
C HIS A 37 7.39 16.02 -13.88
N GLU A 38 7.11 15.17 -12.87
CA GLU A 38 6.65 15.62 -11.56
C GLU A 38 7.64 16.62 -10.95
N GLU A 39 8.93 16.28 -10.89
CA GLU A 39 9.97 17.15 -10.33
C GLU A 39 10.04 18.49 -11.09
N SER A 40 9.87 18.45 -12.41
CA SER A 40 9.84 19.67 -13.24
C SER A 40 8.62 20.54 -12.95
N LEU A 41 7.45 19.93 -12.75
CA LEU A 41 6.21 20.62 -12.38
C LEU A 41 6.33 21.26 -10.99
N GLU A 42 6.89 20.55 -10.02
CA GLU A 42 7.14 21.07 -8.67
C GLU A 42 8.10 22.26 -8.67
N LYS A 43 9.23 22.15 -9.39
CA LYS A 43 10.17 23.26 -9.58
C LYS A 43 9.49 24.49 -10.17
N ARG A 44 8.62 24.29 -11.17
CA ARG A 44 7.85 25.39 -11.78
C ARG A 44 6.87 25.99 -10.79
N LYS A 45 6.14 25.17 -10.03
CA LYS A 45 5.21 25.63 -8.97
C LYS A 45 5.94 26.50 -7.95
N ALA A 46 7.06 26.03 -7.42
CA ALA A 46 7.86 26.75 -6.43
C ALA A 46 8.36 28.11 -6.97
N LEU A 47 8.69 28.21 -8.26
CA LEU A 47 9.04 29.49 -8.89
C LEU A 47 7.83 30.44 -8.96
N LEU A 48 6.66 29.93 -9.31
CA LEU A 48 5.43 30.75 -9.38
C LEU A 48 4.98 31.22 -7.99
N GLU A 49 5.11 30.38 -6.96
CA GLU A 49 4.84 30.76 -5.56
C GLU A 49 5.73 31.92 -5.13
N LYS A 50 7.04 31.86 -5.37
CA LYS A 50 7.97 32.97 -5.10
C LYS A 50 7.57 34.26 -5.84
N ARG A 51 7.11 34.14 -7.10
CA ARG A 51 6.63 35.29 -7.88
C ARG A 51 5.32 35.84 -7.32
N MET A 52 4.42 34.98 -6.86
CA MET A 52 3.14 35.34 -6.24
C MET A 52 3.38 36.11 -4.94
N ASP A 53 4.30 35.65 -4.10
CA ASP A 53 4.71 36.34 -2.86
C ASP A 53 5.31 37.71 -3.16
N ALA A 54 6.15 37.82 -4.19
CA ALA A 54 6.70 39.09 -4.63
C ALA A 54 5.62 40.09 -5.13
N GLU A 55 4.58 39.61 -5.82
CA GLU A 55 3.42 40.45 -6.19
C GLU A 55 2.62 40.89 -4.94
N LEU A 56 2.48 40.01 -3.95
CA LEU A 56 1.81 40.33 -2.69
C LEU A 56 2.56 41.41 -1.90
N GLU A 57 3.88 41.30 -1.78
CA GLU A 57 4.70 42.32 -1.11
C GLU A 57 4.64 43.66 -1.85
N ARG A 58 4.68 43.66 -3.19
CA ARG A 58 4.47 44.90 -3.98
C ARG A 58 3.08 45.49 -3.78
N ALA A 59 2.05 44.67 -3.67
CA ALA A 59 0.70 45.15 -3.38
C ALA A 59 0.61 45.82 -2.01
N LYS A 60 1.25 45.23 -0.98
CA LYS A 60 1.34 45.82 0.38
C LYS A 60 2.08 47.15 0.35
N GLU A 61 3.18 47.24 -0.37
CA GLU A 61 3.97 48.47 -0.49
C GLU A 61 3.18 49.60 -1.19
N PHE A 62 2.54 49.32 -2.31
CA PHE A 62 1.67 50.33 -2.97
C PHE A 62 0.48 50.74 -2.10
N THR A 63 -0.04 49.83 -1.27
CA THR A 63 -1.09 50.15 -0.30
C THR A 63 -0.60 51.14 0.76
N ARG A 64 0.60 50.93 1.32
CA ARG A 64 1.25 51.87 2.27
C ARG A 64 1.47 53.25 1.64
N GLN A 65 1.84 53.29 0.36
CA GLN A 65 1.99 54.53 -0.42
C GLN A 65 0.66 55.16 -0.88
N LYS A 66 -0.50 54.62 -0.49
CA LYS A 66 -1.84 55.06 -0.91
C LYS A 66 -2.04 55.03 -2.45
N LYS A 67 -1.28 54.20 -3.16
CA LYS A 67 -1.32 53.99 -4.62
C LYS A 67 -2.28 52.86 -4.98
N LYS A 68 -3.58 53.10 -4.78
CA LYS A 68 -4.65 52.10 -4.93
C LYS A 68 -4.67 51.42 -6.32
N PRO A 69 -4.56 52.13 -7.47
CA PRO A 69 -4.57 51.48 -8.77
C PRO A 69 -3.42 50.48 -8.98
N GLN A 70 -2.23 50.81 -8.51
CA GLN A 70 -1.03 49.96 -8.62
C GLN A 70 -1.13 48.73 -7.71
N ALA A 71 -1.66 48.89 -6.49
CA ALA A 71 -1.93 47.77 -5.59
C ALA A 71 -2.93 46.78 -6.22
N LEU A 72 -4.02 47.30 -6.82
CA LEU A 72 -5.00 46.46 -7.52
C LEU A 72 -4.40 45.69 -8.70
N GLN A 73 -3.47 46.30 -9.46
CA GLN A 73 -2.78 45.58 -10.54
C GLN A 73 -1.92 44.43 -10.02
N CYS A 74 -1.20 44.63 -8.91
CA CYS A 74 -0.39 43.57 -8.29
C CYS A 74 -1.29 42.42 -7.78
N LEU A 75 -2.43 42.74 -7.14
CA LEU A 75 -3.39 41.72 -6.71
C LEU A 75 -4.01 40.93 -7.88
N LYS A 76 -4.28 41.58 -9.02
CA LYS A 76 -4.73 40.88 -10.24
C LYS A 76 -3.67 39.89 -10.74
N LYS A 77 -2.39 40.30 -10.77
CA LYS A 77 -1.27 39.41 -11.14
C LYS A 77 -1.12 38.24 -10.16
N LYS A 78 -1.21 38.51 -8.86
CA LYS A 78 -1.23 37.48 -7.81
C LYS A 78 -2.32 36.45 -8.11
N LYS A 79 -3.54 36.90 -8.41
CA LYS A 79 -4.67 35.99 -8.68
C LYS A 79 -4.47 35.12 -9.93
N LEU A 80 -3.82 35.65 -10.97
CA LEU A 80 -3.44 34.86 -12.14
C LEU A 80 -2.41 33.78 -11.81
N LEU A 81 -1.42 34.11 -10.99
CA LEU A 81 -0.40 33.16 -10.52
C LEU A 81 -1.03 32.07 -9.64
N GLU A 82 -1.96 32.42 -8.75
CA GLU A 82 -2.73 31.43 -7.96
C GLU A 82 -3.44 30.41 -8.85
N ASN A 83 -4.10 30.88 -9.91
CA ASN A 83 -4.79 30.00 -10.84
C ASN A 83 -3.82 29.09 -11.60
N GLU A 84 -2.65 29.61 -12.00
CA GLU A 84 -1.60 28.80 -12.65
C GLU A 84 -1.02 27.75 -11.70
N ILE A 85 -0.80 28.10 -10.43
CA ILE A 85 -0.35 27.17 -9.37
C ILE A 85 -1.40 26.06 -9.17
N ALA A 86 -2.68 26.40 -9.04
CA ALA A 86 -3.74 25.41 -8.89
C ALA A 86 -3.82 24.45 -10.09
N ASN A 87 -3.55 24.94 -11.31
CA ASN A 87 -3.45 24.07 -12.49
C ASN A 87 -2.24 23.14 -12.43
N LEU A 88 -1.09 23.62 -11.94
CA LEU A 88 0.10 22.78 -11.72
C LEU A 88 -0.17 21.69 -10.69
N ASP A 89 -0.83 22.02 -9.58
CA ASP A 89 -1.22 21.04 -8.56
C ASP A 89 -2.09 19.91 -9.14
N ASN A 90 -3.08 20.28 -9.95
CA ASN A 90 -3.90 19.29 -10.65
C ASN A 90 -3.09 18.41 -11.61
N MET A 91 -2.06 18.96 -12.27
CA MET A 91 -1.19 18.17 -13.15
C MET A 91 -0.26 17.25 -12.37
N ILE A 92 0.32 17.71 -11.25
CA ILE A 92 1.15 16.90 -10.36
C ILE A 92 0.34 15.71 -9.83
N MET A 93 -0.89 15.94 -9.35
CA MET A 93 -1.78 14.88 -8.89
C MET A 93 -2.03 13.83 -9.97
N ARG A 94 -2.34 14.23 -11.21
CA ARG A 94 -2.56 13.31 -12.33
C ARG A 94 -1.31 12.50 -12.68
N VAL A 95 -0.13 13.12 -12.64
CA VAL A 95 1.15 12.42 -12.89
C VAL A 95 1.39 11.37 -11.80
N ASN A 96 1.12 11.71 -10.54
CA ASN A 96 1.23 10.79 -9.42
C ASN A 96 0.26 9.60 -9.50
N GLU A 97 -1.00 9.85 -9.83
CA GLU A 97 -2.00 8.79 -10.08
C GLU A 97 -1.55 7.84 -11.20
N GLN A 98 -1.02 8.38 -12.30
CA GLN A 98 -0.52 7.58 -13.41
C GLN A 98 0.72 6.76 -13.03
N ARG A 99 1.65 7.33 -12.25
CA ARG A 99 2.82 6.59 -11.78
C ARG A 99 2.41 5.41 -10.91
N MET A 100 1.56 5.65 -9.91
CA MET A 100 1.07 4.61 -9.00
C MET A 100 0.33 3.49 -9.76
N MET A 101 -0.46 3.85 -10.78
CA MET A 101 -1.12 2.88 -11.65
C MET A 101 -0.11 2.00 -12.40
N LEU A 102 0.92 2.58 -13.00
CA LEU A 102 1.95 1.83 -13.73
C LEU A 102 2.79 0.95 -12.79
N GLU A 103 3.07 1.40 -11.57
CA GLU A 103 3.74 0.60 -10.54
C GLU A 103 2.90 -0.61 -10.14
N GLY A 104 1.59 -0.43 -9.90
CA GLY A 104 0.67 -1.54 -9.62
C GLY A 104 0.54 -2.53 -10.77
N GLN A 105 0.49 -2.03 -12.01
CA GLN A 105 0.47 -2.87 -13.22
C GLN A 105 1.77 -3.67 -13.37
N ARG A 106 2.92 -3.06 -13.05
CA ARG A 106 4.21 -3.74 -13.05
C ARG A 106 4.23 -4.88 -12.04
N THR A 107 3.85 -4.62 -10.78
CA THR A 107 3.77 -5.66 -9.74
C THR A 107 2.85 -6.81 -10.16
N THR A 108 1.67 -6.49 -10.71
CA THR A 108 0.72 -7.49 -11.21
C THR A 108 1.36 -8.35 -12.31
N THR A 109 2.09 -7.74 -13.23
CA THR A 109 2.78 -8.44 -14.32
C THR A 109 3.89 -9.36 -13.78
N GLU A 110 4.65 -8.91 -12.78
CA GLU A 110 5.68 -9.70 -12.12
C GLU A 110 5.08 -10.93 -11.41
N VAL A 111 3.97 -10.78 -10.67
CA VAL A 111 3.25 -11.90 -10.03
C VAL A 111 2.77 -12.91 -11.07
N VAL A 112 2.13 -12.45 -12.14
CA VAL A 112 1.63 -13.33 -13.22
C VAL A 112 2.79 -14.08 -13.90
N SER A 113 3.93 -13.42 -14.11
CA SER A 113 5.14 -14.06 -14.66
C SER A 113 5.69 -15.15 -13.74
N SER A 114 5.72 -14.90 -12.44
CA SER A 114 6.13 -15.89 -11.43
C SER A 114 5.17 -17.08 -11.39
N MET A 115 3.86 -16.85 -11.43
CA MET A 115 2.84 -17.91 -11.50
C MET A 115 3.00 -18.76 -12.77
N HIS A 116 3.25 -18.15 -13.92
CA HIS A 116 3.50 -18.87 -15.16
C HIS A 116 4.74 -19.77 -15.05
N THR A 117 5.82 -19.26 -14.45
CA THR A 117 7.05 -20.04 -14.22
C THR A 117 6.79 -21.22 -13.28
N ALA A 118 6.06 -21.00 -12.18
CA ALA A 118 5.66 -22.06 -11.26
C ALA A 118 4.79 -23.13 -11.94
N ALA A 119 3.85 -22.73 -12.80
CA ALA A 119 3.00 -23.66 -13.56
C ALA A 119 3.82 -24.51 -14.55
N LEU A 120 4.84 -23.94 -15.20
CA LEU A 120 5.76 -24.69 -16.07
C LEU A 120 6.58 -25.70 -15.27
N ALA A 121 7.15 -25.31 -14.12
CA ALA A 121 7.89 -26.20 -13.24
C ALA A 121 7.01 -27.35 -12.72
N ALA A 122 5.79 -27.05 -12.28
CA ALA A 122 4.82 -28.07 -11.86
C ALA A 122 4.51 -29.05 -13.00
N LYS A 123 4.31 -28.55 -14.23
CA LYS A 123 4.08 -29.39 -15.41
C LYS A 123 5.27 -30.29 -15.74
N ASP A 124 6.49 -29.78 -15.63
CA ASP A 124 7.69 -30.57 -15.91
C ASP A 124 7.93 -31.63 -14.82
N ASN A 125 7.68 -31.31 -13.55
CA ASN A 125 7.66 -32.29 -12.46
C ASN A 125 6.64 -33.40 -12.72
N MET A 126 5.40 -33.05 -13.12
CA MET A 126 4.38 -34.04 -13.46
C MET A 126 4.78 -34.93 -14.65
N LYS A 127 5.52 -34.39 -15.64
CA LYS A 127 6.05 -35.21 -16.75
C LYS A 127 7.15 -36.15 -16.26
N ALA A 128 8.07 -35.68 -15.44
CA ALA A 128 9.15 -36.50 -14.88
C ALA A 128 8.59 -37.67 -14.07
N MET A 129 7.59 -37.43 -13.21
CA MET A 129 6.88 -38.48 -12.47
C MET A 129 6.22 -39.51 -13.40
N LYS A 130 5.61 -39.07 -14.51
CA LYS A 130 5.01 -39.96 -15.52
C LYS A 130 6.03 -40.75 -16.35
N ILE A 131 7.26 -40.26 -16.51
CA ILE A 131 8.31 -40.91 -17.31
C ILE A 131 9.03 -41.98 -16.51
N GLU A 132 9.26 -41.76 -15.22
CA GLU A 132 10.08 -42.68 -14.43
C GLU A 132 9.28 -43.82 -13.79
N ASN A 133 8.00 -43.65 -13.45
CA ASN A 133 7.38 -44.55 -12.48
C ASN A 133 5.85 -44.51 -12.50
N VAL A 134 5.14 -44.81 -13.59
CA VAL A 134 3.67 -44.95 -13.45
C VAL A 134 3.32 -46.07 -12.46
N ASP A 135 4.02 -47.21 -12.53
CA ASP A 135 3.78 -48.34 -11.62
C ASP A 135 4.30 -48.06 -10.18
N LYS A 136 5.51 -47.51 -10.01
CA LYS A 136 6.01 -47.17 -8.66
C LYS A 136 5.36 -45.94 -8.04
N VAL A 137 4.93 -44.94 -8.82
CA VAL A 137 4.17 -43.79 -8.29
C VAL A 137 2.75 -44.24 -7.92
N LEU A 138 2.16 -45.23 -8.59
CA LEU A 138 0.89 -45.81 -8.14
C LEU A 138 1.07 -46.61 -6.83
N ASP A 139 2.15 -47.39 -6.70
CA ASP A 139 2.49 -48.08 -5.44
C ASP A 139 2.79 -47.07 -4.31
N GLU A 140 3.60 -46.03 -4.56
CA GLU A 140 3.90 -44.95 -3.61
C GLU A 140 2.70 -44.05 -3.32
N ILE A 141 1.78 -43.80 -4.28
CA ILE A 141 0.53 -43.06 -4.03
C ILE A 141 -0.39 -43.88 -3.15
N ASN A 142 -0.51 -45.20 -3.35
CA ASN A 142 -1.31 -46.05 -2.48
C ASN A 142 -0.71 -46.09 -1.07
N GLU A 143 0.62 -46.18 -0.95
CA GLU A 143 1.33 -46.13 0.33
C GLU A 143 1.22 -44.74 1.00
N THR A 144 1.32 -43.65 0.23
CA THR A 144 1.18 -42.27 0.71
C THR A 144 -0.27 -41.93 1.04
N THR A 145 -1.25 -42.51 0.34
CA THR A 145 -2.69 -42.34 0.64
C THR A 145 -3.04 -43.11 1.91
N ASP A 146 -2.51 -44.31 2.12
CA ASP A 146 -2.66 -45.04 3.38
C ASP A 146 -1.91 -44.34 4.53
N GLN A 147 -0.73 -43.76 4.28
CA GLN A 147 -0.05 -42.90 5.24
C GLN A 147 -0.83 -41.61 5.51
N MET A 148 -1.40 -40.95 4.51
CA MET A 148 -2.26 -39.77 4.70
C MET A 148 -3.57 -40.11 5.39
N ARG A 149 -4.09 -41.34 5.22
CA ARG A 149 -5.27 -41.82 5.92
C ARG A 149 -4.94 -42.14 7.37
N GLN A 150 -3.79 -42.75 7.66
CA GLN A 150 -3.26 -42.90 9.02
C GLN A 150 -2.93 -41.55 9.66
N LEU A 151 -2.39 -40.61 8.88
CA LEU A 151 -2.05 -39.26 9.33
C LEU A 151 -3.32 -38.47 9.57
N ASN A 152 -4.34 -38.57 8.74
CA ASN A 152 -5.68 -38.04 9.04
C ASN A 152 -6.39 -38.80 10.16
N GLU A 153 -6.15 -40.09 10.41
CA GLU A 153 -6.73 -40.77 11.59
C GLU A 153 -6.04 -40.30 12.88
N VAL A 154 -4.74 -39.98 12.80
CA VAL A 154 -3.93 -39.45 13.90
C VAL A 154 -4.14 -37.93 14.09
N PHE A 155 -4.44 -37.19 13.01
CA PHE A 155 -4.66 -35.73 12.99
C PHE A 155 -6.13 -35.29 12.86
N ALA A 156 -7.08 -36.18 12.60
CA ALA A 156 -8.52 -35.90 12.78
C ALA A 156 -8.96 -36.14 14.23
N ASN A 157 -8.04 -36.56 15.12
CA ASN A 157 -8.29 -36.55 16.55
C ASN A 157 -7.18 -35.96 17.47
N PRO A 158 -6.57 -34.81 17.16
CA PRO A 158 -5.90 -33.93 18.10
C PRO A 158 -6.82 -32.72 18.35
N LEU A 159 -7.96 -32.94 19.01
CA LEU A 159 -8.94 -31.91 19.39
C LEU A 159 -9.65 -31.26 18.19
N GLY A 160 -10.90 -31.65 17.94
CA GLY A 160 -11.76 -31.12 16.88
C GLY A 160 -12.08 -29.62 17.04
N LEU A 161 -11.15 -28.76 16.66
CA LEU A 161 -11.33 -27.33 16.50
C LEU A 161 -11.13 -26.96 15.03
N GLY A 162 -12.23 -26.93 14.30
CA GLY A 162 -12.23 -26.44 12.93
C GLY A 162 -13.46 -26.87 12.18
N THR A 163 -14.60 -26.22 12.48
CA THR A 163 -15.53 -25.57 11.53
C THR A 163 -16.94 -25.56 12.11
N ASP A 164 -17.17 -24.66 13.06
CA ASP A 164 -18.45 -23.97 13.25
C ASP A 164 -18.11 -22.73 14.08
N LEU A 165 -17.74 -21.65 13.39
CA LEU A 165 -17.68 -20.33 14.02
C LEU A 165 -19.12 -19.80 13.98
N ASP A 166 -19.66 -19.46 15.15
CA ASP A 166 -21.03 -18.96 15.26
C ASP A 166 -21.07 -17.51 14.77
N GLU A 167 -21.79 -17.26 13.67
CA GLU A 167 -21.92 -15.92 13.08
C GLU A 167 -22.56 -14.93 14.07
N ASP A 168 -23.38 -15.40 15.01
CA ASP A 168 -24.02 -14.56 16.02
C ASP A 168 -23.03 -14.08 17.10
N GLU A 169 -22.04 -14.92 17.45
CA GLU A 169 -20.96 -14.56 18.39
C GLU A 169 -20.02 -13.51 17.76
N LEU A 170 -19.69 -13.68 16.48
CA LEU A 170 -18.86 -12.74 15.72
C LEU A 170 -19.54 -11.37 15.51
N LEU A 171 -20.86 -11.35 15.32
CA LEU A 171 -21.61 -10.09 15.22
C LEU A 171 -21.62 -9.33 16.56
N GLY A 172 -21.77 -10.04 17.68
CA GLY A 172 -21.73 -9.42 19.01
C GLY A 172 -20.38 -8.78 19.31
N GLU A 173 -19.29 -9.44 18.93
CA GLU A 173 -17.93 -8.94 19.11
C GLU A 173 -17.66 -7.68 18.24
N LEU A 174 -18.23 -7.63 17.02
CA LEU A 174 -18.18 -6.45 16.15
C LEU A 174 -18.95 -5.26 16.73
N GLU A 175 -20.14 -5.49 17.29
CA GLU A 175 -20.95 -4.43 17.94
C GLU A 175 -20.25 -3.84 19.17
N GLU A 176 -19.58 -4.67 19.98
CA GLU A 176 -18.80 -4.20 21.14
C GLU A 176 -17.61 -3.34 20.71
N MET A 177 -16.96 -3.68 19.59
CA MET A 177 -15.86 -2.90 19.03
C MET A 177 -16.32 -1.52 18.54
N GLU A 178 -17.45 -1.46 17.83
CA GLU A 178 -18.05 -0.20 17.35
C GLU A 178 -18.48 0.70 18.52
N ALA A 179 -19.08 0.12 19.58
CA ALA A 179 -19.46 0.87 20.77
C ALA A 179 -18.24 1.47 21.51
N SER A 180 -17.14 0.72 21.59
CA SER A 180 -15.89 1.17 22.21
C SER A 180 -15.22 2.32 21.44
N GLU A 181 -15.29 2.31 20.10
CA GLU A 181 -14.81 3.42 19.28
C GLU A 181 -15.68 4.67 19.41
N LEU A 182 -17.01 4.50 19.47
CA LEU A 182 -17.93 5.62 19.67
C LEU A 182 -17.75 6.27 21.06
N ASP A 183 -17.55 5.47 22.11
CA ASP A 183 -17.26 5.99 23.46
C ASP A 183 -15.93 6.76 23.51
N LYS A 184 -14.91 6.35 22.74
CA LYS A 184 -13.66 7.12 22.59
C LYS A 184 -13.90 8.44 21.88
N GLU A 185 -14.75 8.47 20.85
CA GLU A 185 -15.12 9.70 20.14
C GLU A 185 -15.95 10.65 21.02
N LEU A 186 -16.82 10.13 21.90
CA LEU A 186 -17.57 10.92 22.89
C LEU A 186 -16.73 11.41 24.09
N LEU A 187 -15.64 10.71 24.44
CA LEU A 187 -14.74 11.10 25.53
C LEU A 187 -13.77 12.22 25.13
N GLU A 188 -13.70 12.63 23.86
CA GLU A 188 -12.92 13.80 23.45
C GLU A 188 -13.62 15.10 23.89
N PRO A 189 -13.09 15.84 24.88
CA PRO A 189 -13.78 17.02 25.39
C PRO A 189 -13.69 18.20 24.41
N ALA A 190 -14.84 18.80 24.10
CA ALA A 190 -14.94 20.15 23.52
C ALA A 190 -14.37 21.23 24.49
N PRO A 191 -13.92 22.41 23.99
CA PRO A 191 -12.92 23.26 24.64
C PRO A 191 -13.51 24.28 25.63
N VAL A 192 -12.75 24.71 26.67
CA VAL A 192 -13.05 25.96 27.43
C VAL A 192 -11.80 26.70 27.94
N PRO A 193 -11.70 28.04 27.80
CA PRO A 193 -10.66 28.87 28.41
C PRO A 193 -11.16 29.67 29.64
N ALA A 194 -10.37 29.73 30.72
CA ALA A 194 -10.38 30.77 31.79
C ALA A 194 -9.62 30.23 33.02
N THR A 195 -9.13 30.95 34.04
CA THR A 195 -8.71 32.33 34.34
C THR A 195 -8.09 32.24 35.76
N LYS A 196 -7.17 33.14 36.10
CA LYS A 196 -6.28 33.20 37.29
C LYS A 196 -6.95 33.18 38.67
N VAL A 197 -6.23 32.71 39.72
CA VAL A 197 -5.89 33.52 40.93
C VAL A 197 -4.67 32.95 41.71
N PRO A 198 -3.79 33.77 42.33
CA PRO A 198 -2.58 33.34 43.06
C PRO A 198 -2.70 33.44 44.60
N GLY A 199 -2.06 32.53 45.35
CA GLY A 199 -1.95 32.67 46.81
C GLY A 199 -1.15 31.58 47.54
N ALA A 200 0.00 32.02 48.09
CA ALA A 200 0.70 31.59 49.31
C ALA A 200 1.22 30.15 49.48
N ALA A 201 2.51 30.10 49.82
CA ALA A 201 3.32 28.91 50.05
C ALA A 201 3.30 28.46 51.52
N GLU A 202 3.26 27.14 51.74
CA GLU A 202 3.80 26.51 52.95
C GLU A 202 4.54 25.21 52.57
N LYS A 203 5.73 25.02 53.16
CA LYS A 203 6.68 23.92 52.91
C LYS A 203 6.40 22.74 53.84
N MET A 204 6.37 21.51 53.32
CA MET A 204 6.87 20.23 53.91
C MET A 204 6.67 19.08 52.88
N PRO A 205 7.22 17.87 53.09
CA PRO A 205 8.61 17.41 52.94
C PRO A 205 8.88 16.69 51.59
N SER A 206 10.15 16.50 51.24
CA SER A 206 10.63 15.89 49.97
C SER A 206 10.22 14.41 49.81
N VAL A 207 9.64 14.08 48.64
CA VAL A 207 9.26 12.71 48.22
C VAL A 207 9.94 12.44 46.86
N PRO A 208 10.44 11.22 46.57
CA PRO A 208 11.49 11.00 45.56
C PRO A 208 11.02 11.21 44.12
N THR A 209 11.93 11.73 43.30
CA THR A 209 11.82 11.85 41.83
C THR A 209 11.55 10.49 41.19
N LYS A 210 10.31 10.22 40.75
CA LYS A 210 10.03 9.14 39.80
C LYS A 210 10.35 9.63 38.39
N GLN A 211 11.31 8.98 37.76
CA GLN A 211 11.58 9.08 36.32
C GLN A 211 10.29 8.81 35.53
N LYS A 212 10.02 9.61 34.49
CA LYS A 212 9.00 9.29 33.49
C LYS A 212 9.39 7.96 32.84
N GLN A 213 8.66 6.90 33.18
CA GLN A 213 8.67 5.68 32.37
C GLN A 213 7.95 6.00 31.07
N GLN A 214 8.62 5.79 29.94
CA GLN A 214 7.91 5.57 28.68
C GLN A 214 7.01 4.34 28.89
N PRO A 215 5.77 4.34 28.36
CA PRO A 215 4.93 3.17 28.46
C PRO A 215 5.68 1.97 27.85
N ALA A 216 5.74 0.87 28.60
CA ALA A 216 6.29 -0.37 28.09
C ALA A 216 5.44 -0.82 26.90
N LYS A 217 6.08 -1.17 25.77
CA LYS A 217 5.39 -1.80 24.64
C LYS A 217 4.61 -2.99 25.17
N THR A 218 3.37 -3.11 24.74
CA THR A 218 2.53 -4.24 25.13
C THR A 218 3.11 -5.54 24.56
N GLN A 219 2.78 -6.66 25.19
CA GLN A 219 3.21 -7.99 24.73
C GLN A 219 2.83 -8.22 23.26
N GLU A 220 1.67 -7.71 22.83
CA GLU A 220 1.16 -7.78 21.45
C GLU A 220 2.00 -6.96 20.45
N GLU A 221 2.47 -5.75 20.82
CA GLU A 221 3.32 -4.94 19.95
C GLU A 221 4.70 -5.57 19.71
N LEU A 222 5.21 -6.33 20.68
CA LEU A 222 6.49 -7.02 20.57
C LEU A 222 6.39 -8.27 19.68
N GLU A 223 5.26 -8.97 19.73
CA GLU A 223 4.98 -10.12 18.87
C GLU A 223 4.75 -9.70 17.41
N LEU A 224 4.11 -8.55 17.16
CA LEU A 224 3.92 -8.00 15.80
C LEU A 224 5.23 -7.54 15.15
N GLU A 225 6.13 -6.95 15.94
CA GLU A 225 7.45 -6.50 15.47
C GLU A 225 8.39 -7.69 15.17
N ALA A 226 8.25 -8.80 15.92
CA ALA A 226 8.93 -10.06 15.63
C ALA A 226 8.45 -10.68 14.31
N LEU A 227 7.14 -10.65 14.05
CA LEU A 227 6.57 -11.13 12.78
C LEU A 227 7.03 -10.29 11.58
N GLN A 228 7.13 -8.96 11.75
CA GLN A 228 7.63 -8.03 10.72
C GLN A 228 9.13 -8.22 10.42
N ALA A 229 9.91 -8.63 11.42
CA ALA A 229 11.32 -8.93 11.23
C ALA A 229 11.55 -10.27 10.51
N GLU A 230 10.69 -11.27 10.74
CA GLU A 230 10.78 -12.58 10.09
C GLU A 230 10.37 -12.53 8.61
N MET A 231 9.44 -11.63 8.22
CA MET A 231 9.09 -11.38 6.81
C MET A 231 10.13 -10.53 6.04
N ALA A 232 11.13 -9.99 6.74
CA ALA A 232 12.21 -9.19 6.14
C ALA A 232 13.47 -10.02 5.81
N LEU A 233 13.40 -11.36 5.92
CA LEU A 233 14.39 -12.35 5.47
C LEU A 233 13.90 -13.07 4.20
#